data_AF-A0A920Q296-F1
#
_entry.id   AF-A0A920Q296-F1
#
_cell.length_a   1.000
_cell.length_b   1.000
_cell.length_c   1.000
_cell.angle_alpha   90.00
_cell.angle_beta   90.00
_cell.angle_gamma   90.00
#
_symmetry.space_group_name_H-M   'P 1'
#
loop_
_entity.id
_entity.type
_entity.pdbx_description
1 polymer ?
#
loop_
_entity_poly.entity_id
_entity_poly.type
_entity_poly.pdbx_seq_one_letter_code
_entity_poly.pdbx_strand_id
1 'polypeptide(L)'
;MTIPLGVLAVLSVLGGLIQLPFSSTTKRLEHWLEPALFHNEVHLSIGAGTLWVLAVVAVAAGGVGIAVAVAAYGRRRIDHTVFERPILAEAWRFDRTVSNLVGGPGRAGFEATAAFDRRVVDGAVEGVATLVRREAGVLRRFHNGLVRTYAVGIGLGAVGLVIWFLSRSSF
;
A
#
# COMPACT_ATOMS: atom_id res chain seq x y z
N MET A 1 11.55 -19.69 -26.87
CA MET A 1 10.87 -18.40 -27.03
C MET A 1 9.88 -18.37 -28.19
N THR A 2 10.20 -19.01 -29.34
CA THR A 2 9.28 -19.13 -30.48
C THR A 2 8.02 -19.92 -30.17
N ILE A 3 8.11 -21.01 -29.39
CA ILE A 3 6.96 -21.84 -29.01
C ILE A 3 5.94 -21.04 -28.18
N PRO A 4 6.31 -20.37 -27.06
CA PRO A 4 5.36 -19.51 -26.34
C PRO A 4 4.72 -18.41 -27.20
N LEU A 5 5.51 -17.72 -28.02
CA LEU A 5 4.99 -16.64 -28.89
C LEU A 5 4.02 -17.18 -29.95
N GLY A 6 4.31 -18.34 -30.56
CA GLY A 6 3.43 -18.97 -31.53
C GLY A 6 2.10 -19.38 -30.91
N VAL A 7 2.12 -19.95 -29.70
CA VAL A 7 0.91 -20.29 -28.95
C VAL A 7 0.09 -19.03 -28.65
N LEU A 8 0.71 -17.96 -28.17
CA LEU A 8 0.01 -16.69 -27.88
C LEU A 8 -0.61 -16.06 -29.14
N ALA A 9 0.08 -16.12 -30.29
CA ALA A 9 -0.45 -15.63 -31.55
C ALA A 9 -1.71 -16.39 -31.99
N VAL A 10 -1.67 -17.74 -31.92
CA VAL A 10 -2.82 -18.58 -32.24
C VAL A 10 -3.98 -18.29 -31.28
N LEU A 11 -3.71 -18.19 -29.98
CA LEU A 11 -4.73 -17.87 -28.98
C LEU A 11 -5.34 -16.47 -29.17
N SER A 12 -4.56 -15.49 -29.60
CA SER A 12 -5.06 -14.13 -29.90
C SER A 12 -6.03 -14.12 -31.08
N VAL A 13 -5.72 -14.85 -32.16
CA VAL A 13 -6.62 -14.98 -33.32
C VAL A 13 -7.88 -15.74 -32.93
N LEU A 14 -7.75 -16.90 -32.28
CA LEU A 14 -8.90 -17.69 -31.84
C LEU A 14 -9.78 -16.91 -30.84
N GLY A 15 -9.18 -16.18 -29.91
CA GLY A 15 -9.89 -15.31 -28.96
C GLY A 15 -10.72 -14.23 -29.65
N GLY A 16 -10.19 -13.59 -30.69
CA GLY A 16 -10.94 -12.63 -31.50
C GLY A 16 -12.09 -13.26 -32.29
N LEU A 17 -11.92 -14.48 -32.79
CA LEU A 17 -12.95 -15.19 -33.58
C LEU A 17 -14.14 -15.68 -32.74
N ILE A 18 -13.96 -15.89 -31.43
CA ILE A 18 -15.01 -16.40 -30.53
C ILE A 18 -16.15 -15.39 -30.31
N GLN A 19 -15.91 -14.09 -30.47
CA GLN A 19 -16.86 -13.01 -30.18
C GLN A 19 -17.03 -12.06 -31.38
N LEU A 20 -17.30 -12.61 -32.56
CA LEU A 20 -17.52 -11.78 -33.76
C LEU A 20 -18.96 -11.26 -33.82
N PRO A 21 -19.18 -9.97 -34.13
CA PRO A 21 -20.50 -9.35 -34.14
C PRO A 21 -21.25 -9.55 -35.47
N PHE A 22 -21.04 -10.67 -36.18
CA PHE A 22 -21.63 -10.92 -37.50
C PHE A 22 -22.97 -11.68 -37.44
N SER A 23 -23.20 -12.46 -36.40
CA SER A 23 -24.44 -13.22 -36.19
C SER A 23 -24.67 -13.53 -34.72
N SER A 24 -25.92 -13.79 -34.31
CA SER A 24 -26.26 -14.22 -32.95
C SER A 24 -25.53 -15.51 -32.56
N THR A 25 -25.29 -16.41 -33.52
CA THR A 25 -24.55 -17.67 -33.32
C THR A 25 -23.03 -17.48 -33.15
N THR A 26 -22.48 -16.32 -33.51
CA THR A 26 -21.05 -16.01 -33.39
C THR A 26 -20.71 -15.21 -32.12
N LYS A 27 -21.73 -14.81 -31.34
CA LYS A 27 -21.60 -14.17 -30.02
C LYS A 27 -21.46 -15.20 -28.89
N ARG A 28 -20.55 -16.17 -29.03
CA ARG A 28 -20.52 -17.31 -28.10
C ARG A 28 -20.09 -16.95 -26.69
N LEU A 29 -19.19 -15.97 -26.53
CA LEU A 29 -18.74 -15.55 -25.21
C LEU A 29 -19.83 -14.79 -24.46
N GLU A 30 -20.60 -13.96 -25.17
CA GLU A 30 -21.77 -13.24 -24.63
C GLU A 30 -22.81 -14.20 -24.04
N HIS A 31 -23.28 -15.18 -24.82
CA HIS A 31 -24.26 -16.17 -24.33
C HIS A 31 -23.72 -17.06 -23.21
N TRP A 32 -22.41 -17.31 -23.16
CA TRP A 32 -21.80 -18.07 -22.07
C TRP A 32 -21.71 -17.27 -20.77
N LEU A 33 -21.54 -15.94 -20.86
CA LEU A 33 -21.46 -15.03 -19.71
C LEU A 33 -22.84 -14.53 -19.23
N GLU A 34 -23.83 -14.47 -20.13
CA GLU A 34 -25.21 -14.02 -19.87
C GLU A 34 -25.83 -14.60 -18.59
N PRO A 35 -25.69 -15.91 -18.27
CA PRO A 35 -26.26 -16.50 -17.06
C PRO A 35 -25.64 -15.95 -15.76
N ALA A 36 -24.37 -15.53 -15.79
CA ALA A 36 -23.69 -14.95 -14.63
C ALA A 36 -24.11 -13.50 -14.37
N LEU A 37 -24.65 -12.82 -15.39
CA LEU A 37 -25.07 -11.42 -15.31
C LEU A 37 -26.55 -11.26 -14.92
N PHE A 38 -27.29 -12.37 -14.73
CA PHE A 38 -28.72 -12.37 -14.38
C PHE A 38 -29.58 -11.49 -15.30
N HIS A 39 -29.24 -11.42 -16.59
CA HIS A 39 -29.92 -10.58 -17.59
C HIS A 39 -29.90 -9.06 -17.31
N ASN A 40 -29.00 -8.56 -16.44
CA ASN A 40 -28.80 -7.12 -16.20
C ASN A 40 -27.95 -6.44 -17.29
N GLU A 41 -28.05 -6.91 -18.53
CA GLU A 41 -27.28 -6.37 -19.64
C GLU A 41 -27.96 -5.14 -20.24
N VAL A 42 -27.16 -4.09 -20.48
CA VAL A 42 -27.62 -2.87 -21.15
C VAL A 42 -27.79 -3.19 -22.64
N HIS A 43 -29.04 -3.35 -23.07
CA HIS A 43 -29.39 -3.55 -24.46
C HIS A 43 -29.24 -2.22 -25.23
N LEU A 44 -28.09 -2.03 -25.86
CA LEU A 44 -27.88 -0.91 -26.78
C LEU A 44 -28.67 -1.18 -28.07
N SER A 45 -29.82 -0.51 -28.22
CA SER A 45 -30.65 -0.53 -29.43
C SER A 45 -30.04 0.31 -30.56
N ILE A 46 -28.79 0.02 -30.92
CA ILE A 46 -28.12 0.67 -32.03
C ILE A 46 -28.47 -0.09 -33.31
N GLY A 47 -29.03 0.62 -34.30
CA GLY A 47 -29.38 0.03 -35.59
C GLY A 47 -28.17 -0.64 -36.25
N ALA A 48 -28.38 -1.80 -36.89
CA ALA A 48 -27.32 -2.58 -37.51
C ALA A 48 -26.47 -1.75 -38.50
N GLY A 49 -27.08 -0.82 -39.23
CA GLY A 49 -26.36 0.10 -40.11
C GLY A 49 -25.37 1.00 -39.38
N THR A 50 -25.74 1.54 -38.21
CA THR A 50 -24.88 2.39 -37.38
C THR A 50 -23.69 1.61 -36.82
N LEU A 51 -23.89 0.34 -36.41
CA LEU A 51 -22.80 -0.52 -35.94
C LEU A 51 -21.76 -0.76 -37.03
N TRP A 52 -22.19 -1.05 -38.26
CA TRP A 52 -21.28 -1.22 -39.40
C TRP A 52 -20.52 0.06 -39.75
N VAL A 53 -21.21 1.21 -39.75
CA VAL A 53 -20.56 2.51 -39.96
C VAL A 53 -19.51 2.76 -38.88
N LEU A 54 -19.84 2.54 -37.61
CA LEU A 54 -18.90 2.73 -36.51
C LEU A 54 -17.70 1.79 -36.59
N ALA A 55 -17.93 0.52 -36.99
CA ALA A 55 -16.86 -0.45 -37.20
C ALA A 55 -15.92 -0.03 -38.33
N VAL A 56 -16.46 0.41 -39.48
CA VAL A 56 -15.66 0.90 -40.61
C VAL A 56 -14.87 2.14 -40.22
N VAL A 57 -15.49 3.10 -39.52
CA VAL A 57 -14.82 4.30 -39.04
C VAL A 57 -13.70 3.95 -38.07
N ALA A 58 -13.92 3.03 -37.13
CA ALA A 58 -12.91 2.59 -36.18
C ALA A 58 -11.71 1.93 -36.88
N VAL A 59 -11.97 1.03 -37.84
CA VAL A 59 -10.91 0.38 -38.63
C VAL A 59 -10.14 1.39 -39.48
N ALA A 60 -10.84 2.32 -40.14
CA ALA A 60 -10.23 3.37 -40.93
C ALA A 60 -9.36 4.29 -40.07
N ALA A 61 -9.87 4.75 -38.92
CA ALA A 61 -9.13 5.59 -37.98
C ALA A 61 -7.87 4.88 -37.44
N GLY A 62 -7.99 3.58 -37.08
CA GLY A 62 -6.85 2.76 -36.68
C GLY A 62 -5.81 2.62 -37.80
N GLY A 63 -6.26 2.37 -39.03
CA GLY A 63 -5.39 2.31 -40.21
C GLY A 63 -4.65 3.62 -40.49
N VAL A 64 -5.34 4.76 -40.38
CA VAL A 64 -4.72 6.09 -40.48
C VAL A 64 -3.68 6.30 -39.37
N GLY A 65 -3.99 5.92 -38.14
CA GLY A 65 -3.05 5.99 -37.01
C GLY A 65 -1.78 5.17 -37.26
N ILE A 66 -1.91 3.94 -37.74
CA ILE A 66 -0.78 3.08 -38.11
C ILE A 66 0.03 3.72 -39.25
N ALA A 67 -0.63 4.25 -40.29
CA ALA A 67 0.03 4.89 -41.40
C ALA A 67 0.85 6.12 -40.95
N VAL A 68 0.29 6.95 -40.07
CA VAL A 68 0.99 8.09 -39.46
C VAL A 68 2.18 7.62 -38.64
N ALA A 69 2.02 6.58 -37.81
CA ALA A 69 3.11 6.01 -37.02
C ALA A 69 4.24 5.48 -37.90
N VAL A 70 3.94 4.75 -38.97
CA VAL A 70 4.95 4.25 -39.93
C VAL A 70 5.64 5.42 -40.64
N ALA A 71 4.91 6.48 -41.00
CA ALA A 71 5.48 7.66 -41.63
C ALA A 71 6.43 8.44 -40.69
N ALA A 72 6.07 8.58 -39.42
CA ALA A 72 6.88 9.27 -38.41
C ALA A 72 8.10 8.45 -37.96
N TYR A 73 7.88 7.20 -37.53
CA TYR A 73 8.92 6.38 -36.89
C TYR A 73 9.71 5.52 -37.88
N GLY A 74 9.02 4.86 -38.82
CA GLY A 74 9.65 3.93 -39.75
C GLY A 74 10.33 4.63 -40.93
N ARG A 75 9.65 5.61 -41.53
CA ARG A 75 10.11 6.31 -42.74
C ARG A 75 10.70 7.70 -42.47
N ARG A 76 10.61 8.21 -41.24
CA ARG A 76 11.09 9.55 -40.82
C ARG A 76 10.66 10.69 -41.75
N ARG A 77 9.46 10.58 -42.34
CA ARG A 77 8.88 11.63 -43.19
C ARG A 77 8.18 12.73 -42.38
N ILE A 78 7.80 12.42 -41.16
CA ILE A 78 7.19 13.33 -40.19
C ILE A 78 8.16 13.41 -39.01
N ASP A 79 8.37 14.61 -38.47
CA ASP A 79 9.18 14.76 -37.27
C ASP A 79 8.46 14.13 -36.07
N HIS A 80 9.14 13.20 -35.41
CA HIS A 80 8.62 12.43 -34.27
C HIS A 80 8.53 13.28 -33.00
N THR A 81 9.25 14.40 -32.94
CA THR A 81 9.20 15.35 -31.81
C THR A 81 7.80 15.93 -31.57
N VAL A 82 6.94 15.93 -32.59
CA VAL A 82 5.53 16.34 -32.49
C VAL A 82 4.74 15.43 -31.54
N PHE A 83 5.07 14.13 -31.54
CA PHE A 83 4.41 13.10 -30.72
C PHE A 83 5.15 12.84 -29.41
N GLU A 84 6.48 12.92 -29.42
CA GLU A 84 7.33 12.68 -28.25
C GLU A 84 7.47 13.91 -27.35
N ARG A 85 6.36 14.31 -26.73
CA ARG A 85 6.42 15.40 -25.74
C ARG A 85 7.07 14.92 -24.44
N PRO A 86 7.92 15.74 -23.79
CA PRO A 86 8.58 15.36 -22.54
C PRO A 86 7.61 14.85 -21.46
N ILE A 87 6.41 15.42 -21.38
CA ILE A 87 5.38 15.00 -20.42
C ILE A 87 4.90 13.55 -20.63
N LEU A 88 4.85 13.09 -21.89
CA LEU A 88 4.44 11.73 -22.23
C LEU A 88 5.58 10.74 -21.95
N ALA A 89 6.82 11.14 -22.24
CA ALA A 89 8.02 10.37 -21.90
C ALA A 89 8.17 10.16 -20.37
N GLU A 90 7.69 11.11 -19.58
CA GLU A 90 7.70 11.04 -18.12
C GLU A 90 6.45 10.38 -17.50
N ALA A 91 5.68 9.63 -18.29
CA ALA A 91 4.43 9.01 -17.84
C ALA A 91 3.51 10.00 -17.12
N TRP A 92 3.33 11.19 -17.70
CA TRP A 92 2.55 12.28 -17.11
C TRP A 92 3.09 12.81 -15.78
N ARG A 93 4.36 12.55 -15.48
CA ARG A 93 5.04 12.86 -14.21
C ARG A 93 4.42 12.13 -13.02
N PHE A 94 3.61 11.09 -13.25
CA PHE A 94 2.91 10.38 -12.20
C PHE A 94 3.90 9.67 -11.28
N ASP A 95 4.78 8.85 -11.85
CA ASP A 95 5.80 8.11 -11.12
C ASP A 95 6.67 9.04 -10.27
N ARG A 96 7.14 10.15 -10.86
CA ARG A 96 7.93 11.15 -10.14
C ARG A 96 7.17 11.76 -8.97
N THR A 97 5.89 12.08 -9.16
CA THR A 97 5.05 12.69 -8.12
C THR A 97 4.85 11.73 -6.96
N VAL A 98 4.52 10.47 -7.26
CA VAL A 98 4.35 9.41 -6.25
C VAL A 98 5.67 9.14 -5.51
N SER A 99 6.78 8.98 -6.24
CA SER A 99 8.10 8.76 -5.63
C SER A 99 8.54 9.92 -4.75
N ASN A 100 8.31 11.16 -5.17
CA ASN A 100 8.67 12.33 -4.37
C ASN A 100 7.82 12.44 -3.11
N LEU A 101 6.52 12.14 -3.19
CA LEU A 101 5.60 12.18 -2.06
C LEU A 101 5.89 11.05 -1.06
N VAL A 102 6.06 9.81 -1.54
CA VAL A 102 6.31 8.66 -0.67
C VAL A 102 7.74 8.67 -0.14
N GLY A 103 8.73 8.93 -1.00
CA GLY A 103 10.14 8.92 -0.66
C GLY A 103 10.62 10.13 0.13
N GLY A 104 9.94 11.28 0.00
CA GLY A 104 10.23 12.49 0.76
C GLY A 104 9.43 12.55 2.07
N PRO A 105 8.28 13.25 2.09
CA PRO A 105 7.51 13.47 3.32
C PRO A 105 6.97 12.17 3.93
N GLY A 106 6.60 11.18 3.12
CA GLY A 106 6.19 9.87 3.61
C GLY A 106 7.28 9.21 4.46
N ARG A 107 8.50 9.10 3.89
CA ARG A 107 9.67 8.57 4.60
C ARG A 107 10.01 9.37 5.86
N ALA A 108 10.02 10.70 5.78
CA ALA A 108 10.31 11.56 6.92
C ALA A 108 9.29 11.34 8.07
N GLY A 109 8.01 11.15 7.75
CA GLY A 109 6.98 10.82 8.74
C GLY A 109 7.21 9.49 9.45
N PHE A 110 7.64 8.45 8.71
CA PHE A 110 8.01 7.17 9.31
C PHE A 110 9.27 7.27 10.16
N GLU A 111 10.30 7.97 9.70
CA GLU A 111 11.53 8.19 10.47
C GLU A 111 11.27 8.98 11.75
N ALA A 112 10.38 9.98 11.70
CA ALA A 112 9.95 10.74 12.88
C ALA A 112 9.23 9.85 13.90
N THR A 113 8.28 9.02 13.44
CA THR A 113 7.56 8.07 14.30
C THR A 113 8.53 7.06 14.94
N ALA A 114 9.46 6.50 14.17
CA ALA A 114 10.46 5.57 14.68
C ALA A 114 11.49 6.23 15.62
N ALA A 115 11.76 7.53 15.45
CA ALA A 115 12.59 8.28 16.37
C ALA A 115 11.85 8.61 17.67
N PHE A 116 10.55 8.90 17.60
CA PHE A 116 9.70 9.11 18.77
C PHE A 116 9.63 7.86 19.64
N ASP A 117 9.37 6.71 19.03
CA ASP A 117 9.31 5.42 19.74
C ASP A 117 10.61 5.12 20.51
N ARG A 118 11.75 5.14 19.80
CA ARG A 118 13.08 4.88 20.39
C ARG A 118 13.52 5.86 21.48
N ARG A 119 13.04 7.11 21.45
CA ARG A 119 13.47 8.15 22.41
C ARG A 119 12.51 8.30 23.57
N VAL A 120 11.21 8.25 23.29
CA VAL A 120 10.17 8.57 24.26
C VAL A 120 9.64 7.29 24.88
N VAL A 121 9.23 6.32 24.07
CA VAL A 121 8.63 5.07 24.57
C VAL A 121 9.71 4.23 25.24
N ASP A 122 10.77 3.87 24.51
CA ASP A 122 11.88 3.09 25.07
C ASP A 122 12.58 3.84 26.20
N GLY A 123 12.74 5.17 26.07
CA GLY A 123 13.32 6.00 27.12
C GLY A 123 12.51 6.01 28.40
N ALA A 124 11.17 6.05 28.32
CA ALA A 124 10.31 5.96 29.50
C ALA A 124 10.41 4.58 30.16
N VAL A 125 10.42 3.50 29.37
CA VAL A 125 10.54 2.13 29.87
C VAL A 125 11.89 1.93 30.58
N GLU A 126 12.99 2.32 29.94
CA GLU A 126 14.33 2.20 30.52
C GLU A 126 14.51 3.10 31.74
N GLY A 127 13.87 4.26 31.76
CA GLY A 127 13.80 5.16 32.90
C GLY A 127 13.15 4.51 34.12
N VAL A 128 11.96 3.91 33.93
CA VAL A 128 11.26 3.17 35.00
C VAL A 128 12.11 2.00 35.48
N ALA A 129 12.67 1.20 34.57
CA ALA A 129 13.53 0.08 34.93
C ALA A 129 14.76 0.53 35.75
N THR A 130 15.36 1.66 35.39
CA THR A 130 16.51 2.23 36.11
C THR A 130 16.13 2.73 37.49
N LEU A 131 14.96 3.38 37.64
CA LEU A 131 14.46 3.80 38.95
C LEU A 131 14.23 2.60 39.88
N VAL A 132 13.52 1.58 39.39
CA VAL A 132 13.26 0.36 40.17
C VAL A 132 14.57 -0.33 40.56
N ARG A 133 15.53 -0.46 39.64
CA ARG A 133 16.86 -1.04 39.95
C ARG A 133 17.61 -0.22 41.00
N ARG A 134 17.52 1.11 40.96
CA ARG A 134 18.15 1.99 41.95
C ARG A 134 17.52 1.80 43.33
N GLU A 135 16.19 1.78 43.43
CA GLU A 135 15.49 1.55 44.69
C GLU A 135 15.77 0.17 45.26
N ALA A 136 15.71 -0.88 44.42
CA ALA A 136 16.08 -2.23 44.81
C ALA A 136 17.55 -2.30 45.31
N GLY A 137 18.45 -1.55 44.67
CA GLY A 137 19.85 -1.44 45.10
C GLY A 137 20.02 -0.79 46.47
N VAL A 138 19.21 0.23 46.80
CA VAL A 138 19.17 0.84 48.14
C VAL A 138 18.61 -0.14 49.15
N LEU A 139 17.47 -0.78 48.85
CA LEU A 139 16.83 -1.77 49.73
C LEU A 139 17.77 -2.94 50.03
N ARG A 140 18.53 -3.40 49.03
CA ARG A 140 19.53 -4.47 49.18
C ARG A 140 20.61 -4.13 50.22
N ARG A 141 20.94 -2.86 50.45
CA ARG A 141 21.91 -2.47 51.50
C ARG A 141 21.39 -2.70 52.92
N PHE A 142 20.07 -2.66 53.12
CA PHE A 142 19.45 -2.96 54.42
C PHE A 142 19.39 -4.47 54.71
N HIS A 143 19.38 -5.31 53.67
CA HIS A 143 19.44 -6.76 53.78
C HIS A 143 20.90 -7.28 53.75
N ASN A 144 21.73 -6.81 54.67
CA ASN A 144 23.17 -7.12 54.71
C ASN A 144 23.53 -8.38 55.53
N GLY A 145 22.54 -9.12 56.06
CA GLY A 145 22.77 -10.36 56.82
C GLY A 145 23.27 -10.15 58.26
N LEU A 146 23.48 -8.91 58.71
CA LEU A 146 23.95 -8.60 60.06
C LEU A 146 22.78 -8.44 61.03
N VAL A 147 22.70 -9.32 62.05
CA VAL A 147 21.61 -9.33 63.07
C VAL A 147 21.39 -7.96 63.73
N ARG A 148 22.47 -7.20 63.96
CA ARG A 148 22.41 -5.84 64.55
C ARG A 148 21.63 -4.84 63.68
N THR A 149 21.75 -4.92 62.35
CA THR A 149 21.00 -4.06 61.42
C THR A 149 19.49 -4.33 61.54
N TYR A 150 19.10 -5.61 61.63
CA TYR A 150 17.71 -6.01 61.79
C TYR A 150 17.15 -5.61 63.16
N ALA A 151 17.92 -5.78 64.24
CA ALA A 151 17.50 -5.38 65.58
C ALA A 151 17.21 -3.88 65.68
N VAL A 152 18.08 -3.04 65.11
CA VAL A 152 17.85 -1.58 65.02
C VAL A 152 16.62 -1.27 64.17
N GLY A 153 16.46 -1.94 63.02
CA GLY A 153 15.30 -1.77 62.14
C GLY A 153 13.96 -2.10 62.83
N ILE A 154 13.90 -3.24 63.54
CA ILE A 154 12.72 -3.66 64.30
C ILE A 154 12.43 -2.67 65.45
N GLY A 155 13.46 -2.24 66.19
CA GLY A 155 13.31 -1.27 67.28
C GLY A 155 12.73 0.07 66.80
N LEU A 156 13.27 0.62 65.70
CA LEU A 156 12.75 1.83 65.07
C LEU A 156 11.31 1.65 64.58
N GLY A 157 11.02 0.49 63.97
CA GLY A 157 9.68 0.15 63.51
C GLY A 157 8.66 0.13 64.67
N ALA A 158 9.00 -0.50 65.79
CA ALA A 158 8.14 -0.56 66.98
C ALA A 158 7.86 0.83 67.57
N VAL A 159 8.89 1.67 67.72
CA VAL A 159 8.72 3.06 68.19
C VAL A 159 7.83 3.85 67.23
N GLY A 160 8.05 3.74 65.92
CA GLY A 160 7.23 4.40 64.90
C GLY A 160 5.77 3.96 64.95
N LEU A 161 5.50 2.67 65.17
CA LEU A 161 4.16 2.11 65.30
C LEU A 161 3.44 2.66 66.54
N VAL A 162 4.15 2.77 67.66
CA VAL A 162 3.61 3.38 68.90
C VAL A 162 3.29 4.86 68.67
N ILE A 163 4.18 5.63 68.04
CA ILE A 163 3.92 7.05 67.72
C ILE A 163 2.69 7.18 66.81
N TRP A 164 2.62 6.38 65.75
CA TRP A 164 1.48 6.38 64.83
C TRP A 164 0.17 6.03 65.56
N PHE A 165 0.19 4.99 66.39
CA PHE A 165 -0.95 4.57 67.18
C PHE A 165 -1.43 5.71 68.11
N LEU A 166 -0.52 6.33 68.86
CA LEU A 166 -0.83 7.46 69.76
C LEU A 166 -1.38 8.67 69.01
N SER A 167 -0.86 8.96 67.81
CA SER A 167 -1.33 10.06 66.96
C SER A 167 -2.74 9.81 66.39
N ARG A 168 -3.20 8.56 66.37
CA ARG A 168 -4.48 8.15 65.79
C ARG A 168 -5.52 7.77 66.84
N SER A 169 -5.07 7.40 68.04
CA SER A 169 -5.90 7.20 69.23
C SER A 169 -6.26 8.50 69.93
N SER A 170 -5.71 9.63 69.50
CA SER A 170 -6.10 10.97 69.92
C SER A 170 -7.28 11.46 69.07
N PHE A 171 -8.46 10.93 69.38
CA PHE A 171 -9.76 11.53 69.10
C PHE A 171 -10.53 11.61 70.42
#